data_AF-A0A2M8F0E5-F1
#
_entry.id   AF-A0A2M8F0E5-F1
#
_cell.length_a   1.000
_cell.length_b   1.000
_cell.length_c   1.000
_cell.angle_alpha   90.00
_cell.angle_beta   90.00
_cell.angle_gamma   90.00
#
_symmetry.space_group_name_H-M   'P 1'
#
loop_
_entity.id
_entity.type
_entity.pdbx_description
1 polymer ?
#
loop_
_entity_poly.entity_id
_entity_poly.type
_entity_poly.pdbx_seq_one_letter_code
_entity_poly.pdbx_strand_id
1 'polypeptide(L)'
;MNNKIIIIVVSILITIGVYFYAQKGQSTDQNANTLSHTDIQLVNPDRFDELAKIPETFVLDVHTPEQTHIAGTDAFIPYDQLKENQSKLPQDKTTPILLYCRSGSMSREATQTLASMGYSTIYDLEGGTQTYREQRVGVLLQPDSQDLGTVIYGDIAKTTFTLTNNTPQPLNITKVSTSCGCTSASVERESLKPYESTTVNISFDPAVHKDDTDLGDLTRTIFIETDNLDFPKVTAEITATVVKK
;
A
#
# COMPACT_ATOMS: atom_id res chain seq x y z
N MET A 1 62.89 -50.44 -8.79
CA MET A 1 62.23 -49.50 -7.87
C MET A 1 61.79 -50.30 -6.65
N ASN A 2 62.21 -49.94 -5.44
CA ASN A 2 62.06 -50.80 -4.26
C ASN A 2 60.57 -50.94 -3.89
N ASN A 3 60.03 -52.16 -3.79
CA ASN A 3 58.59 -52.37 -3.50
C ASN A 3 58.12 -51.64 -2.23
N LYS A 4 59.03 -51.41 -1.27
CA LYS A 4 58.76 -50.60 -0.08
C LYS A 4 58.48 -49.12 -0.39
N ILE A 5 59.14 -48.54 -1.39
CA ILE A 5 58.95 -47.14 -1.80
C ILE A 5 57.61 -46.97 -2.52
N ILE A 6 57.21 -47.94 -3.34
CA ILE A 6 55.92 -47.91 -4.06
C ILE A 6 54.75 -47.93 -3.07
N ILE A 7 54.82 -48.79 -2.04
CA ILE A 7 53.78 -48.89 -1.02
C ILE A 7 53.62 -47.56 -0.26
N ILE A 8 54.73 -46.92 0.12
CA ILE A 8 54.70 -45.65 0.87
C ILE A 8 54.05 -44.53 0.04
N VAL A 9 54.41 -44.40 -1.24
CA VAL A 9 53.85 -43.36 -2.12
C VAL A 9 52.35 -43.57 -2.35
N VAL A 10 51.90 -44.81 -2.52
CA VAL A 10 50.48 -45.14 -2.69
C VAL A 10 49.69 -44.81 -1.41
N SER A 11 50.21 -45.14 -0.23
CA SER A 11 49.55 -44.78 1.03
C SER A 11 49.45 -43.27 1.28
N ILE A 12 50.45 -42.49 0.84
CA ILE A 12 50.42 -41.02 0.93
C ILE A 12 49.38 -40.43 -0.02
N LEU A 13 49.28 -40.94 -1.25
CA LEU A 13 48.27 -40.46 -2.20
C LEU A 13 46.84 -40.79 -1.77
N ILE A 14 46.62 -41.95 -1.15
CA ILE A 14 45.30 -42.33 -0.62
C ILE A 14 44.93 -41.44 0.57
N THR A 15 45.85 -41.19 1.50
CA THR A 15 45.57 -40.33 2.66
C THR A 15 45.32 -38.88 2.25
N ILE A 16 46.07 -38.36 1.26
CA ILE A 16 45.81 -37.04 0.67
C ILE A 16 44.46 -37.00 -0.04
N GLY A 17 44.13 -38.03 -0.83
CA GLY A 17 42.84 -38.14 -1.52
C GLY A 17 41.65 -38.20 -0.55
N VAL A 18 41.76 -38.95 0.54
CA VAL A 18 40.76 -39.02 1.61
C VAL A 18 40.64 -37.69 2.35
N TYR A 19 41.76 -37.01 2.61
CA TYR A 19 41.76 -35.67 3.23
C TYR A 19 41.05 -34.63 2.36
N PHE A 20 41.33 -34.60 1.05
CA PHE A 20 40.64 -33.71 0.11
C PHE A 20 39.17 -34.08 -0.09
N TYR A 21 38.84 -35.38 -0.09
CA TYR A 21 37.46 -35.86 -0.15
C TYR A 21 36.66 -35.44 1.09
N ALA A 22 37.26 -35.54 2.28
CA ALA A 22 36.65 -35.10 3.54
C ALA A 22 36.43 -33.58 3.58
N GLN A 23 37.32 -32.78 2.98
CA GLN A 23 37.15 -31.32 2.91
C GLN A 23 36.10 -30.84 1.90
N LYS A 24 35.76 -31.65 0.87
CA LYS A 24 34.76 -31.26 -0.15
C LYS A 24 33.32 -31.21 0.40
N GLY A 25 33.08 -31.72 1.60
CA GLY A 25 31.76 -31.77 2.26
C GLY A 25 31.46 -30.66 3.27
N GLN A 26 32.33 -29.65 3.44
CA GLN A 26 32.14 -28.55 4.38
C GLN A 26 32.13 -27.17 3.70
N SER A 27 31.24 -26.98 2.73
CA SER A 27 30.71 -25.64 2.46
C SER A 27 29.71 -25.34 3.57
N THR A 28 30.13 -24.54 4.53
CA THR A 28 29.33 -24.21 5.71
C THR A 28 28.22 -23.25 5.30
N ASP A 29 26.97 -23.72 5.34
CA ASP A 29 25.75 -22.91 5.20
C ASP A 29 25.63 -21.92 6.37
N GLN A 30 26.34 -20.79 6.28
CA GLN A 30 26.17 -19.66 7.21
C GLN A 30 24.89 -18.86 6.93
N ASN A 31 24.20 -19.12 5.80
CA ASN A 31 22.94 -18.44 5.44
C ASN A 31 21.68 -19.09 6.05
N ALA A 32 21.76 -20.33 6.56
CA ALA A 32 20.59 -21.03 7.09
C ALA A 32 20.20 -20.59 8.52
N ASN A 33 21.17 -20.11 9.32
CA ASN A 33 20.92 -19.73 10.72
C ASN A 33 20.31 -18.32 10.88
N THR A 34 20.52 -17.41 9.93
CA THR A 34 19.99 -16.03 10.01
C THR A 34 18.49 -15.98 9.67
N LEU A 35 18.01 -16.87 8.80
CA LEU A 35 16.57 -16.98 8.46
C LEU A 35 15.72 -17.60 9.58
N SER A 36 16.35 -18.13 10.65
CA SER A 36 15.66 -18.87 11.72
C SER A 36 14.99 -17.99 12.78
N HIS A 37 15.19 -16.66 12.78
CA HIS A 37 14.66 -15.75 13.81
C HIS A 37 13.65 -14.72 13.29
N THR A 38 13.41 -14.66 11.98
CA THR A 38 12.42 -13.75 11.38
C THR A 38 11.08 -14.47 11.22
N ASP A 39 10.03 -13.89 11.79
CA ASP A 39 8.65 -14.29 11.55
C ASP A 39 8.19 -13.73 10.19
N ILE A 40 8.10 -14.62 9.20
CA ILE A 40 7.65 -14.31 7.84
C ILE A 40 6.27 -14.91 7.65
N GLN A 41 5.28 -14.07 7.38
CA GLN A 41 3.91 -14.49 7.16
C GLN A 41 3.41 -13.98 5.81
N LEU A 42 2.90 -14.88 4.98
CA LEU A 42 2.13 -14.53 3.79
C LEU A 42 0.71 -14.19 4.23
N VAL A 43 0.22 -12.99 3.92
CA VAL A 43 -1.08 -12.48 4.36
C VAL A 43 -1.99 -12.18 3.17
N ASN A 44 -3.27 -12.52 3.29
CA ASN A 44 -4.26 -12.16 2.27
C ASN A 44 -4.57 -10.64 2.31
N PRO A 45 -5.25 -10.09 1.28
CA PRO A 45 -5.51 -8.65 1.21
C PRO A 45 -6.33 -8.08 2.39
N ASP A 46 -7.28 -8.82 2.95
CA ASP A 46 -8.08 -8.33 4.07
C ASP A 46 -7.24 -8.21 5.35
N ARG A 47 -6.39 -9.20 5.61
CA ARG A 47 -5.44 -9.15 6.71
C ARG A 47 -4.39 -8.06 6.50
N PHE A 48 -3.98 -7.82 5.26
CA PHE A 48 -3.11 -6.71 4.91
C PHE A 48 -3.74 -5.37 5.32
N ASP A 49 -5.01 -5.12 5.01
CA ASP A 49 -5.73 -3.90 5.41
C ASP A 49 -5.80 -3.72 6.93
N GLU A 50 -5.98 -4.82 7.68
CA GLU A 50 -5.96 -4.77 9.15
C GLU A 50 -4.59 -4.36 9.69
N LEU A 51 -3.52 -4.92 9.14
CA LEU A 51 -2.15 -4.65 9.56
C LEU A 51 -1.69 -3.23 9.18
N ALA A 52 -2.11 -2.72 8.02
CA ALA A 52 -1.77 -1.38 7.55
C ALA A 52 -2.39 -0.27 8.42
N LYS A 53 -3.46 -0.56 9.17
CA LYS A 53 -4.09 0.37 10.11
C LYS A 53 -3.34 0.50 11.44
N ILE A 54 -2.40 -0.40 11.71
CA ILE A 54 -1.61 -0.37 12.94
C ILE A 54 -0.52 0.70 12.78
N PRO A 55 -0.48 1.75 13.63
CA PRO A 55 0.43 2.90 13.44
C PRO A 55 1.93 2.58 13.43
N GLU A 56 2.32 1.40 13.93
CA GLU A 56 3.72 0.96 14.02
C GLU A 56 4.12 0.03 12.87
N THR A 57 3.22 -0.28 11.93
CA THR A 57 3.53 -1.08 10.76
C THR A 57 4.14 -0.21 9.67
N PHE A 58 5.24 -0.66 9.06
CA PHE A 58 5.87 0.01 7.92
C PHE A 58 5.47 -0.65 6.61
N VAL A 59 4.73 0.05 5.75
CA VAL A 59 4.21 -0.45 4.48
C VAL A 59 5.20 -0.16 3.36
N LEU A 60 5.68 -1.21 2.69
CA LEU A 60 6.77 -1.13 1.72
C LEU A 60 6.40 -1.73 0.36
N ASP A 61 6.44 -0.91 -0.69
CA ASP A 61 6.39 -1.35 -2.08
C ASP A 61 7.81 -1.62 -2.60
N VAL A 62 8.02 -2.79 -3.20
CA VAL A 62 9.32 -3.16 -3.78
C VAL A 62 9.28 -3.43 -5.29
N HIS A 63 8.16 -3.15 -5.94
CA HIS A 63 8.02 -3.45 -7.37
C HIS A 63 8.83 -2.52 -8.26
N THR A 64 9.70 -3.08 -9.10
CA THR A 64 10.39 -2.33 -10.15
C THR A 64 9.97 -2.83 -11.54
N PRO A 65 9.63 -1.95 -12.51
CA PRO A 65 9.56 -0.49 -12.38
C PRO A 65 8.46 -0.02 -11.43
N GLU A 66 8.58 1.23 -10.96
CA GLU A 66 7.63 1.83 -10.01
C GLU A 66 6.19 1.80 -10.57
N GLN A 67 5.24 1.56 -9.68
CA GLN A 67 3.82 1.41 -9.98
C GLN A 67 2.99 2.33 -9.10
N THR A 68 1.70 2.51 -9.41
CA THR A 68 0.77 3.12 -8.45
C THR A 68 0.80 2.30 -7.16
N HIS A 69 0.95 2.97 -6.02
CA HIS A 69 1.07 2.32 -4.71
C HIS A 69 -0.29 2.00 -4.08
N ILE A 70 -0.29 1.14 -3.07
CA ILE A 70 -1.43 1.01 -2.16
C ILE A 70 -1.45 2.29 -1.29
N ALA A 71 -2.64 2.84 -1.04
CA ALA A 71 -2.77 4.02 -0.17
C ALA A 71 -2.18 3.72 1.23
N GLY A 72 -1.43 4.67 1.80
CA GLY A 72 -0.73 4.47 3.07
C GLY A 72 0.63 3.77 2.95
N THR A 73 1.18 3.60 1.74
CA THR A 73 2.55 3.14 1.56
C THR A 73 3.55 4.15 2.10
N ASP A 74 4.42 3.73 3.02
CA ASP A 74 5.42 4.58 3.66
C ASP A 74 6.64 4.81 2.77
N ALA A 75 7.05 3.80 2.01
CA ALA A 75 8.17 3.90 1.10
C ALA A 75 8.05 2.99 -0.12
N PHE A 76 8.66 3.45 -1.21
CA PHE A 76 8.99 2.65 -2.37
C PHE A 76 10.51 2.44 -2.43
N ILE A 77 10.95 1.18 -2.47
CA ILE A 77 12.36 0.81 -2.62
C ILE A 77 12.42 -0.44 -3.51
N PRO A 78 13.04 -0.40 -4.71
CA PRO A 78 13.19 -1.58 -5.55
C PRO A 78 13.75 -2.78 -4.77
N TYR A 79 13.18 -3.98 -5.00
CA TYR A 79 13.54 -5.19 -4.26
C TYR A 79 15.05 -5.50 -4.27
N ASP A 80 15.73 -5.11 -5.34
CA ASP A 80 17.16 -5.29 -5.59
C ASP A 80 18.03 -4.14 -5.06
N GLN A 81 17.44 -3.13 -4.40
CA GLN A 81 18.13 -1.95 -3.89
C GLN A 81 17.92 -1.70 -2.39
N LEU A 82 17.37 -2.68 -1.66
CA LEU A 82 17.05 -2.55 -0.23
C LEU A 82 18.29 -2.29 0.64
N LYS A 83 19.43 -2.89 0.29
CA LYS A 83 20.67 -2.74 1.06
C LYS A 83 21.27 -1.35 0.90
N GLU A 84 21.23 -0.77 -0.29
CA GLU A 84 21.72 0.59 -0.55
C GLU A 84 20.79 1.66 0.03
N ASN A 85 19.51 1.36 0.18
CA ASN A 85 18.48 2.28 0.66
C ASN A 85 18.08 2.04 2.14
N GLN A 86 18.96 1.46 2.95
CA GLN A 86 18.71 1.16 4.37
C GLN A 86 18.23 2.35 5.21
N SER A 87 18.61 3.57 4.84
CA SER A 87 18.20 4.79 5.54
C SER A 87 16.71 5.13 5.36
N LYS A 88 16.05 4.58 4.32
CA LYS A 88 14.62 4.73 4.07
C LYS A 88 13.75 3.68 4.78
N LEU A 89 14.39 2.64 5.32
CA LEU A 89 13.71 1.59 6.07
C LEU A 89 13.67 1.93 7.58
N PRO A 90 12.78 1.31 8.37
CA PRO A 90 12.78 1.45 9.81
C PRO A 90 14.14 1.11 10.41
N GLN A 91 14.65 1.99 11.26
CA GLN A 91 15.94 1.78 11.94
C GLN A 91 15.82 0.72 13.05
N ASP A 92 14.65 0.69 13.72
CA ASP A 92 14.29 -0.40 14.61
C ASP A 92 13.94 -1.65 13.79
N LYS A 93 14.69 -2.74 14.01
CA LYS A 93 14.51 -4.00 13.29
C LYS A 93 13.31 -4.82 13.79
N THR A 94 12.70 -4.40 14.89
CA THR A 94 11.48 -5.01 15.43
C THR A 94 10.20 -4.41 14.83
N THR A 95 10.30 -3.27 14.14
CA THR A 95 9.18 -2.67 13.40
C THR A 95 8.67 -3.67 12.35
N PRO A 96 7.39 -4.07 12.41
CA PRO A 96 6.81 -4.95 11.41
C PRO A 96 6.82 -4.31 10.02
N ILE A 97 7.33 -5.05 9.02
CA ILE A 97 7.28 -4.61 7.63
C ILE A 97 6.12 -5.31 6.93
N LEU A 98 5.18 -4.54 6.42
CA LEU A 98 4.10 -5.00 5.55
C LEU A 98 4.52 -4.78 4.09
N LEU A 99 5.01 -5.84 3.49
CA LEU A 99 5.71 -5.86 2.22
C LEU A 99 4.77 -6.26 1.09
N TYR A 100 4.93 -5.62 -0.07
CA TYR A 100 4.26 -6.09 -1.28
C TYR A 100 5.03 -5.70 -2.55
N CYS A 101 4.66 -6.35 -3.65
CA CYS A 101 5.02 -5.91 -5.00
C CYS A 101 3.80 -6.07 -5.94
N ARG A 102 4.00 -6.14 -7.26
CA ARG A 102 2.89 -6.34 -8.20
C ARG A 102 2.15 -7.68 -8.05
N SER A 103 2.88 -8.79 -8.12
CA SER A 103 2.34 -10.15 -8.18
C SER A 103 2.92 -11.12 -7.13
N GLY A 104 3.67 -10.61 -6.15
CA GLY A 104 4.34 -11.39 -5.09
C GLY A 104 5.76 -11.90 -5.41
N SER A 105 6.19 -11.91 -6.68
CA SER A 105 7.51 -12.48 -7.05
C SER A 105 8.68 -11.70 -6.45
N MET A 106 8.70 -10.38 -6.65
CA MET A 106 9.76 -9.51 -6.14
C MET A 106 9.71 -9.34 -4.61
N SER A 107 8.52 -9.34 -4.01
CA SER A 107 8.38 -9.23 -2.54
C SER A 107 8.90 -10.49 -1.85
N ARG A 108 8.77 -11.66 -2.47
CA ARG A 108 9.38 -12.89 -1.98
C ARG A 108 10.92 -12.80 -1.89
N GLU A 109 11.57 -12.20 -2.88
CA GLU A 109 13.03 -11.98 -2.85
C GLU A 109 13.43 -10.89 -1.84
N ALA A 110 12.66 -9.79 -1.81
CA ALA A 110 12.83 -8.72 -0.83
C ALA A 110 12.70 -9.23 0.61
N THR A 111 11.78 -10.17 0.88
CA THR A 111 11.59 -10.80 2.19
C THR A 111 12.88 -11.44 2.69
N GLN A 112 13.59 -12.18 1.83
CA GLN A 112 14.87 -12.81 2.20
C GLN A 112 15.94 -11.76 2.49
N THR A 113 15.97 -10.69 1.69
CA THR A 113 16.90 -9.58 1.88
C THR A 113 16.64 -8.87 3.21
N LEU A 114 15.39 -8.51 3.51
CA LEU A 114 14.99 -7.88 4.76
C LEU A 114 15.27 -8.77 5.97
N ALA A 115 14.97 -10.08 5.89
CA ALA A 115 15.32 -11.03 6.95
C ALA A 115 16.84 -11.09 7.17
N SER A 116 17.64 -11.12 6.10
CA SER A 116 19.11 -11.07 6.21
C SER A 116 19.65 -9.76 6.79
N MET A 117 18.88 -8.68 6.69
CA MET A 117 19.17 -7.37 7.27
C MET A 117 18.71 -7.26 8.74
N GLY A 118 18.12 -8.33 9.30
CA GLY A 118 17.79 -8.47 10.71
C GLY A 118 16.36 -8.06 11.08
N TYR A 119 15.48 -7.73 10.13
CA TYR A 119 14.08 -7.46 10.43
C TYR A 119 13.41 -8.71 11.01
N SER A 120 12.72 -8.57 12.14
CA SER A 120 12.19 -9.72 12.88
C SER A 120 10.78 -10.13 12.46
N THR A 121 10.01 -9.23 11.83
CA THR A 121 8.61 -9.48 11.45
C THR A 121 8.34 -8.92 10.06
N ILE A 122 7.97 -9.78 9.12
CA ILE A 122 7.65 -9.43 7.73
C ILE A 122 6.33 -10.08 7.36
N TYR A 123 5.38 -9.26 6.92
CA TYR A 123 4.10 -9.67 6.35
C TYR A 123 4.15 -9.43 4.84
N ASP A 124 4.17 -10.48 4.02
CA ASP A 124 4.17 -10.38 2.55
C ASP A 124 2.74 -10.50 2.00
N LEU A 125 2.33 -9.60 1.13
CA LEU A 125 1.00 -9.61 0.52
C LEU A 125 0.86 -10.74 -0.49
N GLU A 126 0.01 -11.71 -0.17
CA GLU A 126 -0.34 -12.80 -1.08
C GLU A 126 -0.91 -12.27 -2.40
N GLY A 127 -0.30 -12.68 -3.51
CA GLY A 127 -0.69 -12.25 -4.86
C GLY A 127 -0.36 -10.78 -5.20
N GLY A 128 0.25 -10.04 -4.27
CA GLY A 128 0.64 -8.64 -4.44
C GLY A 128 -0.53 -7.70 -4.75
N THR A 129 -0.21 -6.54 -5.32
CA THR A 129 -1.23 -5.54 -5.69
C THR A 129 -2.28 -6.05 -6.68
N GLN A 130 -1.97 -7.06 -7.51
CA GLN A 130 -2.93 -7.63 -8.47
C GLN A 130 -4.14 -8.21 -7.73
N THR A 131 -3.90 -9.19 -6.86
CA THR A 131 -4.97 -9.82 -6.07
C THR A 131 -5.64 -8.81 -5.13
N TYR A 132 -4.87 -7.91 -4.53
CA TYR A 132 -5.42 -6.86 -3.68
C TYR A 132 -6.44 -5.98 -4.40
N ARG A 133 -6.14 -5.56 -5.63
CA ARG A 133 -7.00 -4.70 -6.46
C ARG A 133 -8.17 -5.44 -7.07
N GLU A 134 -7.96 -6.67 -7.51
CA GLU A 134 -9.03 -7.55 -8.05
C GLU A 134 -10.17 -7.72 -7.04
N GLN A 135 -9.86 -7.76 -5.74
CA GLN A 135 -10.85 -7.88 -4.67
C GLN A 135 -11.53 -6.55 -4.29
N ARG A 136 -11.05 -5.40 -4.78
CA ARG A 136 -11.52 -4.06 -4.39
C ARG A 136 -12.00 -3.23 -5.59
N VAL A 137 -12.33 -3.87 -6.72
CA VAL A 137 -12.75 -3.16 -7.94
C VAL A 137 -13.93 -2.23 -7.65
N GLY A 138 -13.73 -0.93 -7.91
CA GLY A 138 -14.72 0.09 -7.60
C GLY A 138 -14.30 1.49 -8.00
N VAL A 139 -15.27 2.39 -8.09
CA VAL A 139 -15.02 3.83 -7.99
C VAL A 139 -15.48 4.26 -6.61
N LEU A 140 -14.57 4.78 -5.80
CA LEU A 140 -14.82 5.05 -4.39
C LEU A 140 -14.71 6.55 -4.12
N LEU A 141 -15.70 7.13 -3.46
CA LEU A 141 -15.64 8.50 -2.94
C LEU A 141 -15.59 8.42 -1.42
N GLN A 142 -14.46 8.83 -0.83
CA GLN A 142 -14.17 8.61 0.59
C GLN A 142 -13.77 9.89 1.33
N PRO A 143 -14.18 10.06 2.60
CA PRO A 143 -15.19 9.24 3.29
C PRO A 143 -16.56 9.29 2.59
N ASP A 144 -17.49 8.39 2.90
CA ASP A 144 -18.83 8.43 2.30
C ASP A 144 -19.73 9.49 2.97
N SER A 145 -19.37 9.94 4.17
CA SER A 145 -20.00 11.04 4.87
C SER A 145 -19.00 11.85 5.68
N GLN A 146 -19.24 13.16 5.81
CA GLN A 146 -18.46 14.02 6.69
C GLN A 146 -19.33 15.04 7.42
N ASP A 147 -19.20 15.07 8.75
CA ASP A 147 -19.83 16.07 9.59
C ASP A 147 -18.99 17.35 9.66
N LEU A 148 -19.58 18.47 9.25
CA LEU A 148 -19.00 19.80 9.33
C LEU A 148 -19.24 20.46 10.69
N GLY A 149 -20.06 19.83 11.55
CA GLY A 149 -20.43 20.35 12.86
C GLY A 149 -21.33 21.58 12.76
N THR A 150 -21.15 22.51 13.70
CA THR A 150 -21.92 23.76 13.72
C THR A 150 -21.35 24.77 12.72
N VAL A 151 -22.19 25.20 11.77
CA VAL A 151 -21.85 26.24 10.80
C VAL A 151 -22.66 27.50 11.12
N ILE A 152 -21.99 28.65 11.25
CA ILE A 152 -22.67 29.92 11.47
C ILE A 152 -23.24 30.40 10.14
N TYR A 153 -24.52 30.81 10.14
CA TYR A 153 -25.15 31.39 8.96
C TYR A 153 -24.38 32.63 8.49
N GLY A 154 -23.95 32.60 7.22
CA GLY A 154 -23.08 33.62 6.62
C GLY A 154 -21.60 33.24 6.54
N ASP A 155 -21.19 32.18 7.25
CA ASP A 155 -19.86 31.59 7.10
C ASP A 155 -19.86 30.48 6.05
N ILE A 156 -18.70 30.23 5.44
CA ILE A 156 -18.50 29.18 4.45
C ILE A 156 -17.68 28.05 5.08
N ALA A 157 -18.28 26.87 5.17
CA ALA A 157 -17.57 25.66 5.55
C ALA A 157 -16.95 24.97 4.32
N LYS A 158 -15.77 24.37 4.48
CA LYS A 158 -15.08 23.65 3.41
C LYS A 158 -14.61 22.29 3.89
N THR A 159 -14.62 21.33 2.99
CA THR A 159 -13.99 20.03 3.21
C THR A 159 -13.53 19.41 1.90
N THR A 160 -12.83 18.28 1.99
CA THR A 160 -12.41 17.49 0.84
C THR A 160 -12.82 16.03 1.00
N PHE A 161 -13.04 15.39 -0.14
CA PHE A 161 -13.15 13.95 -0.28
C PHE A 161 -12.07 13.46 -1.26
N THR A 162 -11.82 12.17 -1.28
CA THR A 162 -10.95 11.52 -2.25
C THR A 162 -11.79 10.63 -3.15
N LEU A 163 -11.73 10.87 -4.47
CA LEU A 163 -12.28 9.98 -5.48
C LEU A 163 -11.17 9.08 -6.01
N THR A 164 -11.34 7.78 -5.88
CA THR A 164 -10.39 6.76 -6.33
C THR A 164 -10.98 5.92 -7.45
N ASN A 165 -10.28 5.86 -8.59
CA ASN A 165 -10.54 4.86 -9.62
C ASN A 165 -9.84 3.55 -9.23
N ASN A 166 -10.49 2.67 -8.49
CA ASN A 166 -9.92 1.36 -8.15
C ASN A 166 -10.24 0.28 -9.19
N THR A 167 -10.42 0.67 -10.46
CA THR A 167 -10.69 -0.25 -11.56
C THR A 167 -9.44 -0.46 -12.42
N PRO A 168 -9.35 -1.56 -13.18
CA PRO A 168 -8.23 -1.79 -14.11
C PRO A 168 -8.31 -0.95 -15.39
N GLN A 169 -9.33 -0.11 -15.56
CA GLN A 169 -9.55 0.74 -16.73
C GLN A 169 -9.39 2.23 -16.38
N PRO A 170 -9.04 3.10 -17.35
CA PRO A 170 -9.16 4.54 -17.15
C PRO A 170 -10.60 4.93 -16.79
N LEU A 171 -10.74 6.00 -16.02
CA LEU A 171 -12.04 6.55 -15.59
C LEU A 171 -12.09 8.03 -15.96
N ASN A 172 -13.15 8.45 -16.64
CA ASN A 172 -13.45 9.86 -16.86
C ASN A 172 -14.68 10.27 -16.04
N ILE A 173 -14.52 11.36 -15.30
CA ILE A 173 -15.58 12.03 -14.56
C ILE A 173 -16.35 12.88 -15.57
N THR A 174 -17.62 12.54 -15.78
CA THR A 174 -18.45 13.20 -16.80
C THR A 174 -19.21 14.38 -16.22
N LYS A 175 -19.48 14.37 -14.91
CA LYS A 175 -20.20 15.44 -14.23
C LYS A 175 -19.99 15.41 -12.72
N VAL A 176 -19.87 16.60 -12.13
CA VAL A 176 -19.91 16.82 -10.68
C VAL A 176 -21.11 17.70 -10.36
N SER A 177 -21.94 17.29 -9.40
CA SER A 177 -23.13 18.05 -8.99
C SER A 177 -23.49 17.83 -7.52
N THR A 178 -24.37 18.67 -6.98
CA THR A 178 -24.79 18.66 -5.58
C THR A 178 -26.31 18.64 -5.46
N SER A 179 -26.85 18.20 -4.32
CA SER A 179 -28.29 18.14 -4.08
C SER A 179 -28.96 19.51 -3.86
N CYS A 180 -28.18 20.56 -3.56
CA CYS A 180 -28.68 21.90 -3.29
C CYS A 180 -27.67 22.97 -3.72
N GLY A 181 -28.16 24.15 -4.11
CA GLY A 181 -27.35 25.28 -4.54
C GLY A 181 -26.45 25.89 -3.45
N CYS A 182 -26.75 25.65 -2.17
CA CYS A 182 -25.88 26.04 -1.04
C CYS A 182 -24.60 25.19 -0.93
N THR A 183 -24.44 24.15 -1.76
CA THR A 183 -23.23 23.33 -1.81
C THR A 183 -22.64 23.36 -3.21
N SER A 184 -21.33 23.53 -3.30
CA SER A 184 -20.54 23.38 -4.53
C SER A 184 -19.52 22.28 -4.38
N ALA A 185 -19.21 21.60 -5.49
CA ALA A 185 -18.25 20.51 -5.56
C ALA A 185 -17.43 20.62 -6.85
N SER A 186 -16.13 20.35 -6.77
CA SER A 186 -15.23 20.28 -7.93
C SER A 186 -14.17 19.20 -7.74
N VAL A 187 -13.59 18.70 -8.83
CA VAL A 187 -12.50 17.72 -8.84
C VAL A 187 -11.22 18.37 -9.33
N GLU A 188 -10.06 17.95 -8.81
CA GLU A 188 -8.77 18.45 -9.30
C GLU A 188 -8.41 17.86 -10.67
N ARG A 189 -8.89 16.65 -10.97
CA ARG A 189 -8.68 15.96 -12.26
C ARG A 189 -9.93 15.20 -12.68
N GLU A 190 -10.29 15.34 -13.94
CA GLU A 190 -11.46 14.66 -14.52
C GLU A 190 -11.12 13.31 -15.14
N SER A 191 -9.84 13.03 -15.43
CA SER A 191 -9.40 11.75 -16.00
C SER A 191 -8.40 11.07 -15.06
N LEU A 192 -8.74 9.85 -14.63
CA LEU A 192 -7.96 9.04 -13.72
C LEU A 192 -7.46 7.78 -14.43
N LYS A 193 -6.16 7.51 -14.31
CA LYS A 193 -5.58 6.22 -14.67
C LYS A 193 -6.11 5.11 -13.75
N PRO A 194 -5.94 3.83 -14.12
CA PRO A 194 -6.19 2.72 -13.20
C PRO A 194 -5.50 2.94 -11.85
N TYR A 195 -6.25 2.74 -10.77
CA TYR A 195 -5.81 2.84 -9.37
C TYR A 195 -5.40 4.25 -8.90
N GLU A 196 -5.70 5.28 -9.69
CA GLU A 196 -5.36 6.66 -9.39
C GLU A 196 -6.48 7.37 -8.62
N SER A 197 -6.14 8.41 -7.85
CA SER A 197 -7.09 9.19 -7.06
C SER A 197 -6.99 10.70 -7.29
N THR A 198 -8.09 11.42 -7.13
CA THR A 198 -8.14 12.89 -7.18
C THR A 198 -8.91 13.46 -5.98
N THR A 199 -8.56 14.66 -5.57
CA THR A 199 -9.29 15.40 -4.54
C THR A 199 -10.59 15.95 -5.10
N VAL A 200 -11.66 15.82 -4.31
CA VAL A 200 -12.96 16.46 -4.52
C VAL A 200 -13.11 17.56 -3.49
N ASN A 201 -13.13 18.81 -3.94
CA ASN A 201 -13.22 19.99 -3.08
C ASN A 201 -14.69 20.39 -2.90
N ILE A 202 -15.12 20.52 -1.64
CA ILE A 202 -16.49 20.87 -1.27
C ILE A 202 -16.51 22.21 -0.54
N SER A 203 -17.47 23.06 -0.89
CA SER A 203 -17.77 24.31 -0.18
C SER A 203 -19.27 24.39 0.09
N PHE A 204 -19.62 24.67 1.34
CA PHE A 204 -20.97 24.81 1.84
C PHE A 204 -21.20 26.24 2.35
N ASP A 205 -22.13 26.95 1.71
CA ASP A 205 -22.54 28.32 2.00
C ASP A 205 -24.06 28.37 2.25
N PRO A 206 -24.51 28.30 3.52
CA PRO A 206 -25.93 28.33 3.86
C PRO A 206 -26.59 29.70 3.61
N ALA A 207 -25.84 30.75 3.31
CA ALA A 207 -26.39 32.09 3.06
C ALA A 207 -26.66 32.37 1.57
N VAL A 208 -26.42 31.40 0.67
CA VAL A 208 -26.53 31.62 -0.79
C VAL A 208 -27.93 32.06 -1.23
N HIS A 209 -28.98 31.58 -0.54
CA HIS A 209 -30.38 31.88 -0.85
C HIS A 209 -30.87 33.18 -0.18
N LYS A 210 -30.10 33.73 0.76
CA LYS A 210 -30.43 34.96 1.53
C LYS A 210 -31.79 34.89 2.23
N ASP A 211 -32.23 33.69 2.59
CA ASP A 211 -33.41 33.41 3.39
C ASP A 211 -33.08 32.42 4.51
N ASP A 212 -34.08 32.08 5.33
CA ASP A 212 -33.94 31.21 6.50
C ASP A 212 -34.13 29.72 6.16
N THR A 213 -34.11 29.33 4.87
CA THR A 213 -34.39 27.93 4.46
C THR A 213 -33.25 26.96 4.77
N ASP A 214 -32.03 27.48 5.00
CA ASP A 214 -30.82 26.71 5.32
C ASP A 214 -30.42 26.85 6.81
N LEU A 215 -31.37 26.66 7.72
CA LEU A 215 -31.13 26.64 9.17
C LEU A 215 -31.44 25.27 9.78
N GLY A 216 -30.78 24.94 10.89
CA GLY A 216 -30.93 23.66 11.58
C GLY A 216 -30.07 22.56 10.96
N ASP A 217 -30.48 21.31 11.14
CA ASP A 217 -29.71 20.16 10.67
C ASP A 217 -29.93 19.94 9.16
N LEU A 218 -28.83 19.96 8.41
CA LEU A 218 -28.81 19.85 6.97
C LEU A 218 -27.92 18.70 6.53
N THR A 219 -28.40 17.96 5.53
CA THR A 219 -27.61 16.97 4.79
C THR A 219 -27.57 17.37 3.33
N ARG A 220 -26.38 17.37 2.74
CA ARG A 220 -26.16 17.68 1.33
C ARG A 220 -25.39 16.54 0.68
N THR A 221 -25.89 16.10 -0.47
CA THR A 221 -25.31 14.97 -1.20
C THR A 221 -24.49 15.50 -2.37
N ILE A 222 -23.29 14.96 -2.52
CA ILE A 222 -22.38 15.16 -3.62
C ILE A 222 -22.58 14.00 -4.59
N PHE A 223 -22.67 14.32 -5.88
CA PHE A 223 -22.86 13.37 -6.96
C PHE A 223 -21.71 13.49 -7.95
N ILE A 224 -21.03 12.37 -8.22
CA ILE A 224 -20.01 12.26 -9.26
C ILE A 224 -20.48 11.23 -10.26
N GLU A 225 -20.70 11.64 -11.50
CA GLU A 225 -21.05 10.76 -12.62
C GLU A 225 -19.79 10.41 -13.40
N THR A 226 -19.70 9.18 -13.91
CA THR A 226 -18.51 8.68 -14.64
C THR A 226 -18.90 8.04 -15.96
N ASP A 227 -17.90 7.74 -16.80
CA ASP A 227 -18.05 6.98 -18.04
C ASP A 227 -18.02 5.45 -17.84
N ASN A 228 -17.79 4.98 -16.61
CA ASN A 228 -17.77 3.56 -16.29
C ASN A 228 -19.20 3.04 -16.08
N LEU A 229 -19.62 2.04 -16.86
CA LEU A 229 -20.99 1.50 -16.85
C LEU A 229 -21.34 0.72 -15.58
N ASP A 230 -20.35 0.14 -14.90
CA ASP A 230 -20.54 -0.56 -13.63
C ASP A 230 -20.63 0.44 -12.46
N PHE A 231 -20.01 1.62 -12.61
CA PHE A 231 -19.97 2.70 -11.61
C PHE A 231 -20.39 4.06 -12.21
N PRO A 232 -21.60 4.18 -12.79
CA PRO A 232 -21.99 5.37 -13.55
C PRO A 232 -22.17 6.60 -12.65
N LYS A 233 -22.35 6.38 -11.34
CA LYS A 233 -22.54 7.43 -10.34
C LYS A 233 -22.08 6.96 -8.97
N VAL A 234 -21.32 7.80 -8.27
CA VAL A 234 -20.94 7.62 -6.86
C VAL A 234 -21.35 8.85 -6.05
N THR A 235 -21.55 8.66 -4.75
CA THR A 235 -22.08 9.70 -3.86
C THR A 235 -21.36 9.76 -2.54
N ALA A 236 -21.31 10.95 -1.96
CA ALA A 236 -20.92 11.18 -0.57
C ALA A 236 -21.81 12.26 0.04
N GLU A 237 -21.84 12.36 1.36
CA GLU A 237 -22.66 13.31 2.09
C GLU A 237 -21.82 14.25 2.96
N ILE A 238 -22.30 15.48 3.10
CA ILE A 238 -21.91 16.35 4.21
C ILE A 238 -23.12 16.58 5.11
N THR A 239 -22.88 16.63 6.41
CA THR A 239 -23.86 17.05 7.41
C THR A 239 -23.40 18.32 8.11
N ALA A 240 -24.33 19.17 8.53
CA ALA A 240 -24.04 20.36 9.33
C ALA A 240 -25.25 20.77 10.16
N THR A 241 -25.03 21.39 11.31
CA THR A 241 -26.05 22.13 12.04
C THR A 241 -25.84 23.63 11.82
N VAL A 242 -26.73 24.28 11.08
CA VAL A 242 -26.61 25.72 10.80
C VAL A 242 -27.35 26.55 11.84
N VAL A 243 -26.65 27.50 12.44
CA VAL A 243 -27.21 28.40 13.45
C VAL A 243 -27.02 29.86 13.05
N LYS A 244 -27.97 30.73 13.43
CA LYS A 244 -27.76 32.17 13.33
C LYS A 244 -26.73 32.63 14.36
N LYS A 245 -26.03 33.69 14.01
CA LYS A 245 -25.12 34.40 14.90
C LYS A 245 -25.84 35.06 16.08
#